data_AF-G5B9L2-F1
#
_entry.id   AF-G5B9L2-F1
#
_cell.length_a   1.000
_cell.length_b   1.000
_cell.length_c   1.000
_cell.angle_alpha   90.00
_cell.angle_beta   90.00
_cell.angle_gamma   90.00
#
_symmetry.space_group_name_H-M   'P 1'
#
loop_
_entity.id
_entity.type
_entity.pdbx_description
1 polymer ?
#
loop_
_entity_poly.entity_id
_entity_poly.type
_entity_poly.pdbx_seq_one_letter_code
_entity_poly.pdbx_strand_id
1 'polypeptide(L)'
;MKKLDSKVNIISIIAKADTIAKNKLHKFKSKIMSELVSSGVQIYQFPTDEETVAEINATMSMHLPFAVVGSTEEVKICNKMSKARQYPWGIVQVENESHCDFVKLQEMLIRVNTEDLREQRHTRHYKLYQCCKLEEMGFKDTDPDSKPFSL
;
A
#
# COMPACT_ATOMS: atom_id res chain seq x y z
N MET A 1 -7.21 9.38 6.88
CA MET A 1 -6.44 8.13 7.12
C MET A 1 -6.47 7.71 8.58
N LYS A 2 -6.25 8.61 9.56
CA LYS A 2 -6.33 8.34 11.02
C LYS A 2 -7.57 7.63 11.59
N LYS A 3 -8.71 7.63 10.88
CA LYS A 3 -9.92 6.92 11.33
C LYS A 3 -9.99 5.49 10.81
N LEU A 4 -9.10 5.15 9.86
CA LEU A 4 -9.09 3.90 9.10
C LEU A 4 -7.86 3.06 9.40
N ASP A 5 -6.77 3.66 9.87
CA ASP A 5 -5.48 3.00 10.13
C ASP A 5 -5.57 1.88 11.18
N SER A 6 -6.46 2.02 12.16
CA SER A 6 -6.75 0.95 13.13
C SER A 6 -7.73 -0.12 12.60
N LYS A 7 -8.39 0.11 11.46
CA LYS A 7 -9.47 -0.74 10.93
C LYS A 7 -9.10 -1.54 9.70
N VAL A 8 -8.18 -1.04 8.89
CA VAL A 8 -7.80 -1.66 7.61
C VAL A 8 -6.32 -1.46 7.32
N ASN A 9 -5.77 -2.37 6.51
CA ASN A 9 -4.42 -2.21 5.95
C ASN A 9 -4.44 -1.07 4.93
N ILE A 10 -3.70 0.00 5.20
CA ILE A 10 -3.63 1.17 4.32
C ILE A 10 -2.36 1.10 3.46
N ILE A 11 -2.53 1.06 2.14
CA ILE A 11 -1.44 1.15 1.16
C ILE A 11 -1.53 2.50 0.46
N SER A 12 -0.47 3.29 0.56
CA SER A 12 -0.44 4.65 -0.01
C SER A 12 -0.03 4.62 -1.49
N ILE A 13 -0.83 5.30 -2.32
CA ILE A 13 -0.60 5.44 -3.76
C ILE A 13 -0.68 6.89 -4.18
N ILE A 14 0.13 7.28 -5.17
CA ILE A 14 0.00 8.54 -5.91
C ILE A 14 -0.72 8.21 -7.21
N ALA A 15 -1.98 8.61 -7.30
CA ALA A 15 -2.77 8.44 -8.51
C ALA A 15 -2.34 9.41 -9.62
N LYS A 16 -2.56 9.02 -10.89
CA LYS A 16 -2.23 9.83 -12.08
C LYS A 16 -0.78 10.35 -12.04
N ALA A 17 0.15 9.46 -11.70
CA ALA A 17 1.56 9.82 -11.53
C ALA A 17 2.21 10.38 -12.81
N ASP A 18 1.63 10.12 -13.98
CA ASP A 18 2.00 10.69 -15.28
C ASP A 18 1.83 12.22 -15.35
N THR A 19 1.10 12.82 -14.40
CA THR A 19 0.99 14.29 -14.26
C THR A 19 2.18 14.93 -13.53
N ILE A 20 3.05 14.11 -12.93
CA ILE A 20 4.17 14.58 -12.10
C ILE A 20 5.48 14.22 -12.79
N ALA A 21 6.34 15.22 -12.99
CA ALA A 21 7.69 14.98 -13.52
C ALA A 21 8.54 14.15 -12.54
N LYS A 22 9.35 13.22 -13.07
CA LYS A 22 10.19 12.29 -12.28
C LYS A 22 11.07 13.00 -11.25
N ASN A 23 11.62 14.16 -11.59
CA ASN A 23 12.45 14.97 -10.68
C ASN A 23 11.69 15.54 -9.46
N LYS A 24 10.39 15.79 -9.60
CA LYS A 24 9.51 16.24 -8.51
C LYS A 24 8.91 15.08 -7.74
N LEU A 25 8.73 13.93 -8.40
CA LEU A 25 8.09 12.75 -7.81
C LEU A 25 8.80 12.27 -6.55
N HIS A 26 10.14 12.21 -6.55
CA HIS A 26 10.90 11.79 -5.37
C HIS A 26 10.64 12.70 -4.16
N LYS A 27 10.72 14.03 -4.36
CA LYS A 27 10.43 15.01 -3.30
C LYS A 27 8.99 14.89 -2.80
N PHE A 28 8.05 14.62 -3.70
CA PHE A 28 6.65 14.42 -3.35
C PHE A 28 6.42 13.15 -2.52
N LYS A 29 7.04 12.03 -2.90
CA LYS A 29 7.02 10.78 -2.12
C LYS A 29 7.55 11.00 -0.70
N SER A 30 8.74 11.61 -0.56
CA SER A 30 9.34 11.88 0.75
C SER A 30 8.46 12.78 1.61
N LYS A 31 7.84 13.81 1.02
CA LYS A 31 6.93 14.71 1.75
C LYS A 31 5.70 13.97 2.27
N ILE A 32 5.05 13.15 1.44
CA ILE A 32 3.89 12.34 1.85
C ILE A 32 4.27 11.40 2.99
N MET A 33 5.39 10.68 2.87
CA MET A 33 5.83 9.76 3.92
C MET A 33 6.14 10.50 5.22
N SER A 34 6.79 11.66 5.15
CA SER A 34 7.06 12.49 6.33
C SER A 34 5.76 12.97 7.01
N GLU A 35 4.75 13.38 6.24
CA GLU A 35 3.46 13.82 6.78
C GLU A 35 2.66 12.66 7.39
N LEU A 36 2.73 11.45 6.81
CA LEU A 36 2.12 10.25 7.37
C LEU A 36 2.73 9.90 8.74
N VAL A 37 4.06 9.95 8.84
CA VAL A 37 4.80 9.69 10.08
C VAL A 37 4.52 10.78 11.12
N SER A 38 4.59 12.07 10.76
CA SER A 38 4.34 13.17 11.71
C SER A 38 2.90 13.17 12.22
N SER A 39 1.96 12.69 11.41
CA SER A 39 0.57 12.52 11.81
C SER A 39 0.38 11.28 12.69
N GLY A 40 1.30 10.32 12.71
CA GLY A 40 1.11 9.03 13.39
C GLY A 40 0.09 8.14 12.70
N VAL A 41 -0.06 8.27 11.37
CA VAL A 41 -0.94 7.39 10.59
C VAL A 41 -0.24 6.06 10.36
N GLN A 42 -0.84 4.98 10.80
CA GLN A 42 -0.29 3.65 10.59
C GLN A 42 -0.65 3.15 9.18
N ILE A 43 0.37 2.99 8.34
CA ILE A 43 0.24 2.37 7.03
C ILE A 43 0.71 0.92 7.10
N TYR A 44 0.28 0.11 6.14
CA TYR A 44 0.72 -1.26 6.00
C TYR A 44 2.24 -1.30 5.80
N GLN A 45 2.91 -2.09 6.65
CA GLN A 45 4.34 -2.37 6.55
C GLN A 45 4.53 -3.79 6.06
N PHE A 46 5.45 -3.94 5.13
CA PHE A 46 5.74 -5.24 4.54
C PHE A 46 6.45 -6.15 5.53
N PRO A 47 6.04 -7.42 5.66
CA PRO A 47 6.73 -8.36 6.52
C PRO A 47 8.14 -8.61 5.99
N THR A 48 9.14 -8.48 6.85
CA THR A 48 10.55 -8.76 6.54
C THR A 48 11.08 -10.01 7.24
N ASP A 49 10.20 -10.73 7.94
CA ASP A 49 10.58 -11.85 8.81
C ASP A 49 10.83 -13.14 8.01
N GLU A 50 10.20 -13.29 6.85
CA GLU A 50 10.42 -14.42 5.95
C GLU A 50 11.59 -14.13 4.98
N GLU A 51 12.70 -14.86 5.15
CA GLU A 51 13.94 -14.68 4.37
C GLU A 51 13.72 -14.79 2.84
N THR A 52 12.74 -15.59 2.40
CA THR A 52 12.42 -15.79 0.98
C THR A 52 11.78 -14.58 0.30
N VAL A 53 11.11 -13.71 1.07
CA VAL A 53 10.40 -12.52 0.56
C VAL A 53 10.93 -11.21 1.16
N ALA A 54 11.83 -11.27 2.15
CA ALA A 54 12.39 -10.12 2.84
C ALA A 54 13.07 -9.12 1.89
N GLU A 55 13.87 -9.59 0.93
CA GLU A 55 14.55 -8.72 -0.04
C GLU A 55 13.55 -7.99 -0.96
N ILE A 56 12.53 -8.72 -1.42
CA ILE A 56 11.47 -8.17 -2.27
C ILE A 56 10.68 -7.13 -1.48
N ASN A 57 10.27 -7.46 -0.26
CA ASN A 57 9.48 -6.60 0.61
C ASN A 57 10.24 -5.35 1.07
N ALA A 58 11.55 -5.46 1.34
CA ALA A 58 12.41 -4.31 1.60
C ALA A 58 12.46 -3.37 0.38
N THR A 59 12.59 -3.94 -0.82
CA THR A 59 12.59 -3.17 -2.07
C THR A 59 11.24 -2.49 -2.31
N MET A 60 10.13 -3.20 -2.10
CA MET A 60 8.77 -2.66 -2.25
C MET A 60 8.48 -1.54 -1.24
N SER A 61 8.99 -1.65 -0.01
CA SER A 61 8.88 -0.62 1.02
C SER A 61 9.48 0.72 0.57
N MET A 62 10.60 0.69 -0.16
CA MET A 62 11.25 1.90 -0.69
C MET A 62 10.41 2.62 -1.76
N HIS A 63 9.49 1.91 -2.42
CA HIS A 63 8.67 2.48 -3.47
C HIS A 63 7.40 3.19 -2.96
N LEU A 64 7.08 3.05 -1.68
CA LEU A 64 5.93 3.72 -1.06
C LEU A 64 6.12 5.24 -0.97
N PRO A 65 5.07 6.03 -1.27
CA PRO A 65 3.81 5.63 -1.91
C PRO A 65 4.00 5.27 -3.40
N PHE A 66 3.31 4.23 -3.89
CA PHE A 66 3.43 3.78 -5.28
C PHE A 66 2.90 4.83 -6.25
N ALA A 67 3.71 5.22 -7.25
CA ALA A 67 3.32 6.20 -8.25
C ALA A 67 2.66 5.49 -9.43
N VAL A 68 1.33 5.49 -9.49
CA VAL A 68 0.58 4.64 -10.42
C VAL A 68 -0.16 5.43 -11.50
N VAL A 69 -0.25 4.80 -12.66
CA VAL A 69 -1.03 5.25 -13.81
C VAL A 69 -1.99 4.14 -14.17
N GLY A 70 -3.26 4.47 -14.35
CA GLY A 70 -4.29 3.53 -14.80
C GLY A 70 -4.76 3.86 -16.21
N SER A 71 -4.98 2.83 -17.02
CA SER A 71 -5.65 2.94 -18.32
C SER A 71 -6.42 1.66 -18.63
N THR A 72 -7.59 1.82 -19.26
CA THR A 72 -8.36 0.72 -19.87
C THR A 72 -8.14 0.62 -21.38
N GLU A 73 -7.54 1.65 -22.00
CA GLU A 73 -7.27 1.71 -23.43
C GLU A 73 -6.01 0.92 -23.77
N GLU A 74 -6.07 0.13 -24.84
CA GLU A 74 -4.94 -0.62 -25.36
C GLU A 74 -4.41 0.01 -26.63
N VAL A 75 -3.09 0.24 -26.67
CA VAL A 75 -2.40 0.79 -27.83
C VAL A 75 -1.41 -0.25 -28.34
N LYS A 76 -1.31 -0.39 -29.66
CA LYS A 76 -0.34 -1.28 -30.31
C LYS A 76 1.05 -0.66 -30.27
N ILE A 77 1.95 -1.23 -29.48
CA ILE A 77 3.35 -0.79 -29.34
C ILE A 77 4.26 -1.98 -29.64
N CYS A 78 5.20 -1.82 -30.57
CA CYS A 78 6.15 -2.89 -30.94
C CYS A 78 5.45 -4.24 -31.26
N ASN A 79 4.31 -4.17 -31.96
CA ASN A 79 3.47 -5.32 -32.32
C ASN A 79 2.80 -6.07 -31.14
N LYS A 80 2.84 -5.52 -29.92
CA LYS A 80 2.10 -6.01 -28.75
C LYS A 80 1.00 -4.99 -28.37
N MET A 81 -0.18 -5.50 -28.00
CA MET A 81 -1.22 -4.66 -27.38
C MET A 81 -0.84 -4.42 -25.92
N SER A 82 -0.79 -3.15 -25.49
CA SER A 82 -0.43 -2.81 -24.12
C SER A 82 -1.30 -1.67 -23.61
N LYS A 83 -1.71 -1.76 -22.35
CA LYS A 83 -2.52 -0.74 -21.70
C LYS A 83 -1.69 0.54 -21.55
N ALA A 84 -2.19 1.64 -22.09
CA ALA A 84 -1.45 2.89 -22.13
C ALA A 84 -2.38 4.10 -22.17
N ARG A 85 -1.84 5.27 -21.80
CA ARG A 85 -2.49 6.57 -22.00
C ARG A 85 -1.81 7.29 -23.16
N GLN A 86 -2.58 7.67 -24.17
CA GLN A 86 -2.06 8.39 -25.33
C GLN A 86 -2.25 9.89 -25.16
N TYR A 87 -1.17 10.64 -25.34
CA TYR A 87 -1.14 12.09 -25.36
C TYR A 87 -0.54 12.58 -26.68
N PRO A 88 -0.78 13.85 -27.09
CA PRO A 88 -0.15 14.42 -28.28
C PRO A 88 1.39 14.39 -28.26
N TRP A 89 1.99 14.41 -27.07
CA TRP A 89 3.45 14.40 -26.86
C TRP A 89 4.03 13.00 -26.60
N GLY A 90 3.23 11.95 -26.52
CA GLY A 90 3.74 10.61 -26.28
C GLY A 90 2.74 9.64 -25.65
N ILE A 91 3.21 8.42 -25.40
CA ILE A 91 2.40 7.32 -24.88
C ILE A 91 2.96 6.86 -23.53
N VAL A 92 2.13 6.85 -22.50
CA VAL A 92 2.49 6.35 -21.17
C VAL A 92 1.96 4.93 -21.01
N GLN A 93 2.85 3.96 -21.17
CA GLN A 93 2.58 2.54 -20.88
C GLN A 93 2.39 2.28 -19.38
N VAL A 94 1.33 1.57 -19.01
CA VAL A 94 1.00 1.23 -17.62
C VAL A 94 1.89 0.10 -17.09
N GLU A 95 2.19 -0.89 -17.92
CA GLU A 95 3.02 -2.05 -17.53
C GLU A 95 4.53 -1.77 -17.59
N ASN A 96 4.93 -0.54 -17.90
CA ASN A 96 6.33 -0.17 -18.02
C ASN A 96 6.83 0.46 -16.71
N GLU A 97 7.76 -0.23 -16.04
CA GLU A 97 8.33 0.21 -14.77
C GLU A 97 9.12 1.52 -14.84
N SER A 98 9.59 1.91 -16.04
CA SER A 98 10.24 3.20 -16.23
C SER A 98 9.24 4.36 -16.23
N HIS A 99 7.94 4.08 -16.42
CA HIS A 99 6.88 5.08 -16.47
C HIS A 99 6.12 5.19 -15.14
N CYS A 100 5.80 4.05 -14.51
CA CYS A 100 5.05 4.03 -13.26
C CYS A 100 5.31 2.74 -12.45
N ASP A 101 4.92 2.77 -11.18
CA ASP A 101 5.10 1.66 -10.23
C ASP A 101 3.93 0.65 -10.25
N PHE A 102 3.13 0.61 -11.32
CA PHE A 102 1.94 -0.24 -11.38
C PHE A 102 2.28 -1.74 -11.24
N VAL A 103 3.32 -2.21 -11.93
CA VAL A 103 3.78 -3.61 -11.87
C VAL A 103 4.16 -3.99 -10.44
N LYS A 104 4.88 -3.09 -9.75
CA LYS A 104 5.29 -3.28 -8.35
C LYS A 104 4.08 -3.36 -7.42
N LEU A 105 3.09 -2.48 -7.60
CA LEU A 105 1.84 -2.52 -6.84
C LEU A 105 1.07 -3.84 -7.08
N GLN A 106 1.00 -4.30 -8.32
CA GLN A 106 0.31 -5.54 -8.68
C GLN A 106 0.98 -6.77 -8.07
N GLU A 107 2.31 -6.87 -8.20
CA GLU A 107 3.10 -7.97 -7.62
C GLU A 107 2.95 -8.00 -6.11
N MET A 108 3.00 -6.83 -5.48
CA MET A 108 2.80 -6.66 -4.06
C MET A 108 1.42 -7.16 -3.59
N LEU A 109 0.36 -6.69 -4.22
CA LEU A 109 -1.02 -6.93 -3.77
C LEU A 109 -1.50 -8.36 -4.03
N ILE A 110 -1.11 -8.95 -5.16
CA ILE A 110 -1.71 -10.19 -5.64
C ILE A 110 -0.79 -11.38 -5.40
N ARG A 111 0.52 -11.21 -5.61
CA ARG A 111 1.46 -12.34 -5.70
C ARG A 111 2.18 -12.60 -4.38
N VAL A 112 2.63 -11.56 -3.69
CA VAL A 112 3.50 -11.72 -2.51
C VAL A 112 2.71 -11.63 -1.20
N ASN A 113 1.92 -10.57 -1.01
CA ASN A 113 1.43 -10.21 0.32
C ASN A 113 -0.07 -10.45 0.56
N THR A 114 -0.77 -11.17 -0.33
CA THR A 114 -2.21 -11.43 -0.18
C THR A 114 -2.54 -12.13 1.14
N GLU A 115 -1.72 -13.12 1.52
CA GLU A 115 -1.92 -13.89 2.74
C GLU A 115 -1.63 -13.05 3.99
N ASP A 116 -0.50 -12.34 4.03
CA ASP A 116 -0.17 -11.45 5.15
C ASP A 116 -1.22 -10.34 5.32
N LEU A 117 -1.71 -9.75 4.22
CA LEU A 117 -2.82 -8.77 4.28
C LEU A 117 -4.09 -9.39 4.87
N ARG A 118 -4.32 -10.69 4.67
CA ARG A 118 -5.45 -11.41 5.28
C ARG A 118 -5.21 -11.70 6.75
N GLU A 119 -4.02 -12.13 7.09
CA GLU A 119 -3.61 -12.40 8.47
C GLU A 119 -3.67 -11.14 9.32
N GLN A 120 -3.03 -10.04 8.92
CA GLN A 120 -3.08 -8.76 9.65
C GLN A 120 -4.50 -8.25 9.86
N ARG A 121 -5.39 -8.44 8.87
CA ARG A 121 -6.80 -8.09 9.04
C ARG A 121 -7.45 -8.88 10.17
N HIS A 122 -7.14 -10.17 10.28
CA HIS A 122 -7.71 -11.04 11.29
C HIS A 122 -7.08 -10.81 12.67
N THR A 123 -5.74 -10.84 12.75
CA THR A 123 -4.98 -10.81 14.00
C THR A 123 -4.94 -9.44 14.64
N ARG A 124 -5.06 -8.36 13.86
CA ARG A 124 -4.96 -6.99 14.35
C ARG A 124 -6.29 -6.25 14.27
N HIS A 125 -6.78 -5.99 13.06
CA HIS A 125 -7.94 -5.13 12.86
C HIS A 125 -9.23 -5.73 13.41
N TYR A 126 -9.47 -7.01 13.11
CA TYR A 126 -10.64 -7.71 13.61
C TYR A 126 -10.56 -7.96 15.11
N LYS A 127 -9.40 -8.39 15.64
CA LYS A 127 -9.23 -8.53 17.10
C LYS A 127 -9.46 -7.22 17.85
N LEU A 128 -8.92 -6.10 17.37
CA LEU A 128 -9.17 -4.79 17.99
C LEU A 128 -10.66 -4.45 17.99
N TYR A 129 -11.35 -4.65 16.87
CA TYR A 129 -12.80 -4.47 16.79
C TYR A 129 -13.56 -5.39 17.76
N GLN A 130 -13.16 -6.66 17.86
CA GLN A 130 -13.75 -7.65 18.75
C GLN A 130 -13.59 -7.25 20.21
N CYS A 131 -12.39 -6.84 20.64
CA CYS A 131 -12.13 -6.37 21.99
C CYS A 131 -13.03 -5.17 22.33
N CYS A 132 -13.05 -4.14 21.48
CA CYS A 132 -13.91 -2.97 21.69
C CYS A 132 -15.40 -3.35 21.78
N LYS A 133 -15.86 -4.29 20.94
CA LYS A 133 -17.26 -4.74 20.96
C LYS A 133 -17.63 -5.55 22.18
N LEU A 134 -16.73 -6.41 22.67
CA LEU A 134 -16.95 -7.17 23.90
C LEU A 134 -17.01 -6.25 25.12
N GLU A 135 -16.12 -5.25 25.18
CA GLU A 135 -16.15 -4.22 26.22
C GLU A 135 -17.47 -3.43 26.22
N GLU A 136 -17.95 -3.02 25.04
CA GLU A 136 -19.26 -2.35 24.88
C GLU A 136 -20.43 -3.23 25.36
N MET A 137 -20.32 -4.55 25.20
CA MET A 137 -21.31 -5.52 25.67
C MET A 137 -21.19 -5.86 27.16
N GLY A 138 -20.21 -5.28 27.87
CA GLY A 138 -20.00 -5.49 29.30
C GLY A 138 -19.11 -6.69 29.66
N PHE A 139 -18.51 -7.36 28.67
CA PHE A 139 -17.50 -8.39 28.90
C PHE A 139 -16.14 -7.69 29.04
N LYS A 140 -15.69 -7.48 30.28
CA LYS A 140 -14.32 -7.07 30.57
C LYS A 140 -13.49 -8.32 30.78
N ASP A 141 -12.43 -8.48 29.99
CA ASP A 141 -11.42 -9.51 30.26
C ASP A 141 -10.82 -9.24 31.65
N THR A 142 -11.10 -10.12 32.60
CA THR A 142 -10.52 -10.11 33.96
C THR A 142 -9.13 -10.75 34.01
N ASP A 143 -8.48 -10.95 32.85
CA ASP A 143 -7.19 -11.63 32.77
C ASP A 143 -6.03 -10.64 32.98
N PRO A 144 -5.31 -10.70 34.12
CA PRO A 144 -4.30 -9.70 34.50
C PRO A 144 -3.07 -9.66 33.58
N ASP A 145 -2.89 -10.64 32.68
CA ASP A 145 -1.78 -10.70 31.72
C ASP A 145 -2.11 -10.15 30.32
N SER A 146 -3.36 -9.72 30.09
CA SER A 146 -3.76 -9.10 28.83
C SER A 146 -3.27 -7.64 28.74
N LYS A 147 -2.06 -7.44 28.21
CA LYS A 147 -1.58 -6.08 27.90
C LYS A 147 -2.57 -5.39 26.95
N PRO A 148 -3.06 -4.17 27.28
CA PRO A 148 -3.91 -3.44 26.36
C PRO A 148 -3.13 -3.15 25.08
N PHE A 149 -3.71 -3.51 23.94
CA PHE A 149 -3.19 -3.08 22.64
C PHE A 149 -3.22 -1.56 22.61
N SER A 150 -2.03 -0.95 22.67
CA SER A 150 -1.89 0.50 22.71
C SER A 150 -2.30 1.08 21.35
N LEU A 151 -3.26 2.00 21.38
CA LEU A 151 -3.74 2.81 20.25
C LEU A 151 -2.68 3.82 19.79
#